data_AF-A0A6B2LFL4-F1
#
_entry.id   AF-A0A6B2LFL4-F1
#
_cell.length_a   1.000
_cell.length_b   1.000
_cell.length_c   1.000
_cell.angle_alpha   90.00
_cell.angle_beta   90.00
_cell.angle_gamma   90.00
#
_symmetry.space_group_name_H-M   'P 1'
#
loop_
_entity.id
_entity.type
_entity.pdbx_description
1 polymer ?
#
loop_
_entity_poly.entity_id
_entity_poly.type
_entity_poly.pdbx_seq_one_letter_code
_entity_poly.pdbx_strand_id
1 'polypeptide(L)'
;MCPICFNDYPISNICVLDSCFHRFCKECIEEWIKTKVNDKEVTVITCPDNRCLKQITYNEVCSILTDKNLLAKYEKFTLEKSLETIPDLRWCPRPGCGNAMIGGKKTLMMRCTNPSCLFCFCFNCKEEWHADATCTQYQQWKKDNASGTDRAKLWIQQHTKACPSCHVAIEKNGGCNHMTCRGCHYEFCWICMGRYTSGHFGDAYSSGSCPQYS
;
A
#
# COMPACT_ATOMS: atom_id res chain seq x y z
N MET A 1 -35.69 13.38 19.14
CA MET A 1 -35.22 12.08 18.64
C MET A 1 -34.46 12.23 17.32
N CYS A 2 -33.30 11.57 17.20
CA CYS A 2 -32.51 11.45 15.97
C CYS A 2 -32.86 10.15 15.21
N PRO A 3 -33.05 10.16 13.88
CA PRO A 3 -33.42 8.95 13.13
C PRO A 3 -32.26 7.95 12.90
N ILE A 4 -31.01 8.33 13.16
CA ILE A 4 -29.83 7.46 12.98
C ILE A 4 -29.52 6.68 14.26
N CYS A 5 -29.37 7.38 15.38
CA CYS A 5 -28.99 6.77 16.66
C CYS A 5 -30.17 6.53 17.61
N PHE A 6 -31.39 6.96 17.23
CA PHE A 6 -32.63 6.82 18.01
C PHE A 6 -32.64 7.48 19.41
N ASN A 7 -31.62 8.29 19.73
CA ASN A 7 -31.53 9.04 20.98
C ASN A 7 -32.24 10.41 20.90
N ASP A 8 -32.67 10.92 22.05
CA ASP A 8 -33.20 12.27 22.20
C ASP A 8 -32.10 13.28 22.51
N TYR A 9 -32.16 14.42 21.81
CA TYR A 9 -31.21 15.52 21.96
C TYR A 9 -31.98 16.84 22.06
N PRO A 10 -31.45 17.83 22.80
CA PRO A 10 -32.02 19.17 22.80
C PRO A 10 -31.93 19.80 21.41
N ILE A 11 -32.82 20.76 21.13
CA ILE A 11 -32.89 21.45 19.81
C ILE A 11 -31.54 22.08 19.44
N SER A 12 -30.74 22.52 20.41
CA SER A 12 -29.39 23.05 20.22
C SER A 12 -28.39 22.06 19.62
N ASN A 13 -28.63 20.76 19.77
CA ASN A 13 -27.78 19.67 19.27
C ASN A 13 -28.38 18.92 18.07
N ILE A 14 -29.45 19.48 17.50
CA ILE A 14 -30.04 19.02 16.24
C ILE A 14 -29.55 19.92 15.11
N CYS A 15 -29.07 19.28 14.04
CA CYS A 15 -28.78 19.91 12.77
C CYS A 15 -29.94 19.66 11.80
N VAL A 16 -30.34 20.67 11.05
CA VAL A 16 -31.34 20.59 9.99
C VAL A 16 -30.65 20.91 8.68
N LEU A 17 -30.74 20.01 7.70
CA LEU A 17 -30.19 20.25 6.37
C LEU A 17 -31.10 21.21 5.60
N ASP A 18 -30.54 22.26 5.02
CA ASP A 18 -31.26 23.31 4.29
C ASP A 18 -31.90 22.76 3.01
N SER A 19 -31.25 21.80 2.37
CA SER A 19 -31.70 21.26 1.07
C SER A 19 -32.89 20.29 1.15
N CYS A 20 -33.11 19.65 2.30
CA CYS A 20 -34.14 18.61 2.46
C CYS A 20 -34.90 18.65 3.80
N PHE A 21 -34.55 19.55 4.71
CA PHE A 21 -35.14 19.73 6.04
C PHE A 21 -35.11 18.48 6.95
N HIS A 22 -34.30 17.48 6.60
CA HIS A 22 -34.07 16.32 7.45
C HIS A 22 -33.24 16.70 8.67
N ARG A 23 -33.55 16.07 9.81
CA ARG A 23 -33.03 16.44 11.12
C ARG A 23 -32.18 15.31 11.67
N PHE A 24 -30.97 15.64 12.08
CA PHE A 24 -30.02 14.68 12.63
C PHE A 24 -29.35 15.26 13.88
N CYS A 25 -28.87 14.38 14.76
CA CYS A 25 -27.99 14.80 15.85
C CYS A 25 -26.67 15.29 15.26
N LYS A 26 -26.05 16.32 15.86
CA LYS A 26 -24.75 16.87 15.40
C LYS A 26 -23.67 15.79 15.27
N GLU A 27 -23.59 14.90 16.26
CA GLU A 27 -22.63 13.78 16.29
C GLU A 27 -22.83 12.84 15.08
N CYS A 28 -24.08 12.50 14.79
CA CYS A 28 -24.45 11.55 13.75
C CYS A 28 -24.12 12.07 12.35
N ILE A 29 -24.43 13.35 12.10
CA ILE A 29 -24.17 13.97 10.79
C ILE A 29 -22.68 14.26 10.61
N GLU A 30 -21.98 14.64 11.67
CA GLU A 30 -20.52 14.81 11.66
C GLU A 30 -19.82 13.48 11.36
N GLU A 31 -20.24 12.39 12.01
CA GLU A 31 -19.68 11.05 11.76
C GLU A 31 -19.99 10.53 10.35
N TRP A 32 -21.18 10.82 9.82
CA TRP A 32 -21.51 10.54 8.43
C TRP A 32 -20.58 11.25 7.45
N ILE A 33 -20.41 12.57 7.60
CA ILE A 33 -19.52 13.37 6.75
C ILE A 33 -18.07 12.88 6.91
N LYS A 34 -17.62 12.62 8.15
CA LYS A 34 -16.28 12.07 8.43
C LYS A 34 -16.03 10.76 7.69
N THR A 35 -17.01 9.86 7.69
CA THR A 35 -16.92 8.59 6.96
C THR A 35 -16.78 8.85 5.45
N LYS A 36 -17.62 9.71 4.88
CA LYS A 36 -17.52 10.10 3.46
C LYS A 36 -16.20 10.77 3.08
N VAL A 37 -15.65 11.60 3.97
CA VAL A 37 -14.33 12.22 3.78
C VAL A 37 -13.22 11.17 3.81
N ASN A 38 -13.27 10.21 4.74
CA ASN A 38 -12.27 9.14 4.83
C ASN A 38 -12.34 8.17 3.64
N ASP A 39 -13.55 7.89 3.14
CA ASP A 39 -13.77 7.07 1.94
C ASP A 39 -13.44 7.80 0.64
N LYS A 40 -13.01 9.07 0.73
CA LYS A 40 -12.76 9.97 -0.42
C LYS A 40 -13.98 10.17 -1.32
N GLU A 41 -15.19 10.04 -0.77
CA GLU A 41 -16.47 10.30 -1.47
C GLU A 41 -16.95 11.75 -1.28
N VAL A 42 -16.04 12.72 -1.45
CA VAL A 42 -16.30 14.13 -1.11
C VAL A 42 -17.07 14.93 -2.16
N THR A 43 -17.10 14.48 -3.42
CA THR A 43 -17.74 15.22 -4.52
C THR A 43 -19.27 15.24 -4.42
N VAL A 44 -19.85 14.24 -3.79
CA VAL A 44 -21.31 14.07 -3.69
C VAL A 44 -21.62 13.49 -2.31
N ILE A 45 -21.58 14.34 -1.29
CA ILE A 45 -22.04 13.96 0.04
C ILE A 45 -23.55 14.14 0.07
N THR A 46 -24.30 13.04 0.15
CA THR A 46 -25.77 13.07 0.22
C THR A 46 -26.25 13.07 1.66
N CYS A 47 -27.51 13.48 1.83
CA CYS A 47 -28.27 13.30 3.07
C CYS A 47 -28.17 11.83 3.56
N PRO A 48 -27.98 11.58 4.87
CA PRO A 48 -27.95 10.22 5.43
C PRO A 48 -29.27 9.44 5.29
N ASP A 49 -30.38 10.12 5.02
CA ASP A 49 -31.67 9.47 4.80
C ASP A 49 -31.67 8.71 3.47
N ASN A 50 -31.91 7.39 3.51
CA ASN A 50 -31.87 6.50 2.35
C ASN A 50 -32.90 6.82 1.26
N ARG A 51 -33.95 7.59 1.56
CA ARG A 51 -34.96 8.03 0.58
C ARG A 51 -34.64 9.42 0.03
N CYS A 52 -33.54 10.03 0.44
CA CYS A 52 -33.13 11.37 0.07
C CYS A 52 -31.83 11.38 -0.74
N LEU A 53 -31.89 11.90 -1.96
CA LEU A 53 -30.71 12.07 -2.83
C LEU A 53 -30.19 13.51 -2.85
N LYS A 54 -30.67 14.36 -1.93
CA LYS A 54 -30.23 15.75 -1.84
C LYS A 54 -28.80 15.80 -1.30
N GLN A 55 -27.98 16.63 -1.94
CA GLN A 55 -26.59 16.85 -1.56
C GLN A 55 -26.52 17.83 -0.39
N ILE A 56 -25.58 17.56 0.52
CA ILE A 56 -25.18 18.49 1.56
C ILE A 56 -24.28 19.54 0.91
N THR A 57 -24.59 20.81 1.12
CA THR A 57 -23.85 21.94 0.56
C THR A 57 -22.53 22.15 1.29
N TYR A 58 -21.60 22.85 0.65
CA TYR A 58 -20.33 23.25 1.26
C TYR A 58 -20.52 24.02 2.58
N ASN A 59 -21.48 24.95 2.62
CA ASN A 59 -21.75 25.76 3.81
C ASN A 59 -22.28 24.90 4.98
N GLU A 60 -23.11 23.90 4.69
CA GLU A 60 -23.57 22.93 5.69
C GLU A 60 -22.40 22.10 6.21
N VAL A 61 -21.53 21.59 5.33
CA VAL A 61 -20.32 20.86 5.75
C VAL A 61 -19.42 21.72 6.64
N CYS A 62 -19.19 23.00 6.28
CA CYS A 62 -18.39 23.93 7.09
C CYS A 62 -19.01 24.26 8.44
N SER A 63 -20.35 24.27 8.55
CA SER A 63 -21.03 24.55 9.83
C SER A 63 -21.12 23.32 10.73
N ILE A 64 -21.16 22.12 10.14
CA ILE A 64 -21.23 20.84 10.85
C ILE A 64 -19.84 20.39 11.33
N LEU A 65 -18.82 20.50 10.48
CA LEU A 65 -17.46 20.07 10.81
C LEU A 65 -16.76 21.09 11.70
N THR A 66 -16.66 20.78 12.99
CA THR A 66 -15.92 21.63 13.95
C THR A 66 -14.41 21.36 13.94
N ASP A 67 -13.99 20.16 13.55
CA ASP A 67 -12.58 19.79 13.42
C ASP A 67 -11.95 20.40 12.15
N LYS A 68 -11.04 21.36 12.37
CA LYS A 68 -10.27 22.03 11.31
C LYS A 68 -9.46 21.06 10.45
N ASN A 69 -8.96 19.96 11.02
CA ASN A 69 -8.17 18.99 10.25
C ASN A 69 -9.06 18.19 9.30
N LEU A 70 -10.28 17.84 9.74
CA LEU A 70 -11.24 17.13 8.91
C LEU A 70 -11.78 18.03 7.80
N LEU A 71 -12.04 19.30 8.10
CA LEU A 71 -12.43 20.30 7.09
C LEU A 71 -11.32 20.49 6.05
N ALA A 72 -10.06 20.66 6.46
CA ALA A 72 -8.94 20.78 5.54
C ALA A 72 -8.76 19.53 4.65
N LYS A 73 -9.02 18.33 5.18
CA LYS A 73 -9.04 17.08 4.39
C LYS A 73 -10.18 17.09 3.38
N TYR A 74 -11.39 17.49 3.78
CA TYR A 74 -12.53 17.61 2.88
C TYR A 74 -12.26 18.59 1.74
N GLU A 75 -11.77 19.80 2.05
CA GLU A 75 -11.41 20.82 1.06
C GLU A 75 -10.34 20.30 0.09
N LYS A 76 -9.29 19.67 0.64
CA LYS A 76 -8.22 19.08 -0.17
C LYS A 76 -8.75 18.03 -1.13
N PHE A 77 -9.53 17.05 -0.65
CA PHE A 77 -10.06 16.01 -1.52
C PHE A 77 -11.07 16.55 -2.54
N THR A 78 -11.84 17.57 -2.17
CA THR A 78 -12.80 18.22 -3.07
C THR A 78 -12.05 18.90 -4.20
N LEU A 79 -11.02 19.68 -3.87
CA LEU A 79 -10.14 20.31 -4.84
C LEU A 79 -9.44 19.26 -5.73
N GLU A 80 -8.89 18.20 -5.13
CA GLU A 80 -8.22 17.12 -5.87
C GLU A 80 -9.14 16.50 -6.92
N LYS A 81 -10.36 16.12 -6.54
CA LYS A 81 -11.35 15.55 -7.46
C LYS A 81 -11.83 16.54 -8.51
N SER A 82 -12.06 17.80 -8.14
CA SER A 82 -12.44 18.84 -9.11
C SER A 82 -11.35 19.04 -10.15
N LEU A 83 -10.08 19.03 -9.75
CA LEU A 83 -8.94 19.18 -10.65
C LEU A 83 -8.71 17.94 -11.53
N GLU A 84 -9.02 16.74 -11.05
CA GLU A 84 -8.96 15.51 -11.86
C GLU A 84 -9.92 15.51 -13.06
N THR A 85 -10.97 16.34 -13.03
CA THR A 85 -11.87 16.51 -14.19
C THR A 85 -11.20 17.25 -15.36
N ILE A 86 -10.08 17.95 -15.11
CA ILE A 86 -9.35 18.69 -16.13
C ILE A 86 -8.46 17.72 -16.91
N PRO A 87 -8.70 17.47 -18.22
CA PRO A 87 -8.02 16.42 -18.97
C PRO A 87 -6.49 16.55 -19.02
N ASP A 88 -6.02 17.80 -19.06
CA ASP A 88 -4.60 18.15 -19.18
C ASP A 88 -3.92 18.26 -17.80
N LEU A 89 -4.64 18.10 -16.69
CA LEU A 89 -4.07 18.22 -15.34
C LEU A 89 -3.48 16.90 -14.85
N ARG A 90 -2.28 16.96 -14.26
CA ARG A 90 -1.63 15.82 -13.61
C ARG A 90 -1.07 16.22 -12.25
N TRP A 91 -1.31 15.37 -11.27
CA TRP A 91 -0.66 15.43 -9.96
C TRP A 91 0.74 14.85 -10.04
N CYS A 92 1.67 15.43 -9.29
CA CYS A 92 2.99 14.85 -9.07
C CYS A 92 2.84 13.50 -8.33
N PRO A 93 3.36 12.39 -8.88
CA PRO A 93 3.21 11.07 -8.28
C PRO A 93 4.07 10.86 -7.02
N ARG A 94 5.01 11.77 -6.73
CA ARG A 94 5.90 11.63 -5.57
C ARG A 94 5.11 11.80 -4.26
N PRO A 95 5.17 10.81 -3.34
CA PRO A 95 4.52 10.90 -2.04
C PRO A 95 4.94 12.16 -1.29
N GLY A 96 3.97 12.88 -0.71
CA GLY A 96 4.22 14.10 0.05
C GLY A 96 4.43 15.37 -0.79
N CYS A 97 4.51 15.30 -2.13
CA CYS A 97 4.64 16.51 -2.95
C CYS A 97 3.30 17.25 -3.12
N GLY A 98 2.26 16.54 -3.59
CA GLY A 98 0.91 17.12 -3.75
C GLY A 98 0.82 18.29 -4.76
N ASN A 99 1.82 18.49 -5.62
CA ASN A 99 1.81 19.57 -6.60
C ASN A 99 1.06 19.15 -7.89
N ALA A 100 0.13 19.98 -8.38
CA ALA A 100 -0.59 19.78 -9.63
C ALA A 100 0.02 20.61 -10.77
N MET A 101 0.03 20.05 -11.98
CA MET A 101 0.57 20.71 -13.18
C MET A 101 -0.32 20.46 -14.39
N ILE A 102 -0.32 21.39 -15.34
CA ILE A 102 -0.99 21.22 -16.64
C ILE A 102 0.06 20.74 -17.65
N GLY A 103 -0.21 19.60 -18.28
CA GLY A 103 0.62 19.04 -19.34
C GLY A 103 0.21 19.54 -20.72
N GLY A 104 1.19 19.65 -21.62
CA GLY A 104 0.93 19.96 -23.02
C GLY A 104 0.61 18.70 -23.82
N LYS A 105 -0.38 18.77 -24.72
CA LYS A 105 -0.78 17.65 -25.62
C LYS A 105 0.37 17.05 -26.45
N LYS A 106 1.46 17.80 -26.66
CA LYS A 106 2.64 17.39 -27.44
C LYS A 106 3.80 16.88 -26.59
N THR A 107 3.78 17.11 -25.29
CA THR A 107 4.90 16.82 -24.38
C THR A 107 4.46 15.80 -23.34
N LEU A 108 4.91 14.56 -23.50
CA LEU A 108 4.60 13.48 -22.58
C LEU A 108 5.45 13.53 -21.30
N MET A 109 6.60 14.22 -21.34
CA MET A 109 7.45 14.41 -20.17
C MET A 109 6.93 15.57 -19.33
N MET A 110 6.56 15.27 -18.09
CA MET A 110 6.16 16.23 -17.08
C MET A 110 7.29 16.41 -16.08
N ARG A 111 7.65 17.65 -15.79
CA ARG A 111 8.59 17.98 -14.72
C ARG A 111 7.87 18.70 -13.59
N CYS A 112 8.03 18.19 -12.37
CA CYS A 112 7.46 18.85 -11.19
C CYS A 112 7.98 20.28 -11.07
N THR A 113 7.06 21.25 -11.02
CA THR A 113 7.40 22.68 -10.86
C THR A 113 7.79 23.04 -9.43
N ASN A 114 7.57 22.16 -8.45
CA ASN A 114 8.03 22.35 -7.08
C ASN A 114 9.57 22.23 -7.03
N PRO A 115 10.30 23.28 -6.61
CA PRO A 115 11.76 23.30 -6.55
C PRO A 115 12.38 22.22 -5.66
N SER A 116 11.66 21.77 -4.62
CA SER A 116 12.12 20.71 -3.72
C SER A 116 11.93 19.29 -4.29
N CYS A 117 11.10 19.14 -5.33
CA CYS A 117 10.74 17.84 -5.89
C CYS A 117 11.44 17.61 -7.24
N LEU A 118 11.22 18.51 -8.21
CA LEU A 118 11.76 18.47 -9.58
C LEU A 118 11.63 17.12 -10.32
N PHE A 119 10.77 16.22 -9.83
CA PHE A 119 10.61 14.86 -10.34
C PHE A 119 10.04 14.87 -11.76
N CYS A 120 10.66 14.08 -12.64
CA CYS A 120 10.22 13.93 -14.03
C CYS A 120 9.42 12.64 -14.19
N PHE A 121 8.23 12.74 -14.74
CA PHE A 121 7.30 11.61 -14.88
C PHE A 121 6.55 11.66 -16.20
N CYS A 122 5.98 10.52 -16.61
CA CYS A 122 5.19 10.42 -17.81
C CYS A 122 3.76 10.93 -17.58
N PHE A 123 3.28 11.79 -18.49
CA PHE A 123 1.92 12.32 -18.49
C PHE A 123 0.83 11.23 -18.55
N ASN A 124 1.11 10.12 -19.26
CA ASN A 124 0.13 9.07 -19.51
C ASN A 124 0.08 8.04 -18.37
N CYS A 125 1.20 7.38 -18.08
CA CYS A 125 1.23 6.29 -17.09
C CYS A 125 1.52 6.77 -15.66
N LYS A 126 1.88 8.04 -15.46
CA LYS A 126 2.22 8.65 -14.15
C LYS A 126 3.44 8.02 -13.45
N GLU A 127 4.21 7.21 -14.16
CA GLU A 127 5.47 6.63 -13.69
C GLU A 127 6.67 7.53 -14.00
N GLU A 128 7.87 7.15 -13.54
CA GLU A 128 9.13 7.81 -13.90
C GLU A 128 9.26 8.01 -15.42
N TRP A 129 9.85 9.13 -15.82
CA TRP A 129 10.01 9.45 -17.23
C TRP A 129 10.89 8.41 -17.95
N HIS A 130 10.37 7.88 -19.05
CA HIS A 130 11.01 6.83 -19.85
C HIS A 130 11.06 7.25 -21.33
N ALA A 131 12.17 7.82 -21.78
CA ALA A 131 12.30 8.37 -23.14
C ALA A 131 12.26 7.29 -24.23
N ASP A 132 12.94 6.16 -24.00
CA ASP A 132 13.19 5.12 -25.02
C ASP A 132 12.21 3.95 -24.94
N ALA A 133 11.18 4.04 -24.10
CA ALA A 133 10.20 2.99 -23.90
C ALA A 133 8.78 3.55 -23.96
N THR A 134 7.87 2.76 -24.51
CA THR A 134 6.43 3.01 -24.38
C THR A 134 5.99 2.76 -22.93
N CYS A 135 4.85 3.34 -22.53
CA CYS A 135 4.28 3.11 -21.19
C CYS A 135 4.10 1.61 -20.89
N THR A 136 3.67 0.83 -21.89
CA THR A 136 3.48 -0.62 -21.77
C THR A 136 4.79 -1.35 -21.56
N GLN A 137 5.82 -1.02 -22.33
CA GLN A 137 7.17 -1.61 -22.16
C GLN A 137 7.76 -1.27 -20.79
N TYR A 138 7.61 -0.03 -20.34
CA TYR A 138 8.10 0.39 -19.03
C TYR A 138 7.38 -0.33 -17.88
N GLN A 139 6.05 -0.46 -17.97
CA GLN A 139 5.24 -1.23 -17.01
C GLN A 139 5.65 -2.71 -16.97
N GLN A 140 5.89 -3.32 -18.14
CA GLN A 140 6.32 -4.71 -18.23
C GLN A 140 7.73 -4.88 -17.63
N TRP A 141 8.67 -4.02 -18.01
CA TRP A 141 10.01 -3.99 -17.42
C TRP A 141 9.94 -3.84 -15.89
N LYS A 142 9.10 -2.93 -15.38
CA LYS A 142 8.87 -2.81 -13.93
C LYS A 142 8.34 -4.10 -13.32
N LYS A 143 7.45 -4.85 -13.97
CA LYS A 143 6.96 -6.14 -13.42
C LYS A 143 8.06 -7.19 -13.41
N ASP A 144 8.84 -7.26 -14.48
CA ASP A 144 9.94 -8.21 -14.63
C ASP A 144 11.11 -7.90 -13.70
N ASN A 145 11.24 -6.66 -13.24
CA ASN A 145 12.31 -6.18 -12.35
C ASN A 145 11.81 -5.81 -10.93
N ALA A 146 10.50 -5.76 -10.69
CA ALA A 146 9.90 -5.58 -9.36
C ALA A 146 10.05 -6.82 -8.49
N SER A 147 10.51 -7.94 -9.07
CA SER A 147 11.09 -9.05 -8.33
C SER A 147 12.44 -8.65 -7.71
N GLY A 148 12.40 -7.72 -6.75
CA GLY A 148 13.35 -7.70 -5.64
C GLY A 148 13.41 -9.04 -4.88
N THR A 149 12.52 -9.98 -5.22
CA THR A 149 12.64 -11.39 -4.84
C THR A 149 13.76 -12.12 -5.56
N ASP A 150 14.26 -11.71 -6.73
CA ASP A 150 15.31 -12.49 -7.40
C ASP A 150 16.66 -12.35 -6.71
N ARG A 151 17.06 -11.17 -6.21
CA ARG A 151 18.27 -11.07 -5.37
C ARG A 151 18.14 -11.81 -4.04
N ALA A 152 16.98 -11.72 -3.37
CA ALA A 152 16.75 -12.42 -2.10
C ALA A 152 16.62 -13.95 -2.30
N LYS A 153 15.93 -14.41 -3.34
CA LYS A 153 15.82 -15.81 -3.73
C LYS A 153 17.16 -16.36 -4.21
N LEU A 154 17.92 -15.62 -5.00
CA LEU A 154 19.28 -16.00 -5.42
C LEU A 154 20.19 -16.10 -4.20
N TRP A 155 20.10 -15.17 -3.25
CA TRP A 155 20.87 -15.26 -2.00
C TRP A 155 20.47 -16.49 -1.17
N ILE A 156 19.17 -16.74 -0.99
CA ILE A 156 18.67 -17.95 -0.30
C ILE A 156 19.14 -19.21 -1.02
N GLN A 157 19.06 -19.27 -2.35
CA GLN A 157 19.54 -20.42 -3.13
C GLN A 157 21.06 -20.61 -3.06
N GLN A 158 21.83 -19.52 -2.99
CA GLN A 158 23.29 -19.57 -2.93
C GLN A 158 23.82 -19.88 -1.53
N HIS A 159 23.09 -19.52 -0.48
CA HIS A 159 23.58 -19.58 0.90
C HIS A 159 22.80 -20.52 1.83
N THR A 160 21.74 -21.19 1.35
CA THR A 160 20.95 -22.13 2.16
C THR A 160 20.74 -23.47 1.46
N LYS A 161 20.50 -24.52 2.26
CA LYS A 161 20.05 -25.85 1.78
C LYS A 161 18.75 -26.23 2.48
N ALA A 162 17.90 -27.01 1.80
CA ALA A 162 16.64 -27.49 2.38
C ALA A 162 16.86 -28.65 3.35
N CYS A 163 16.16 -28.66 4.48
CA CYS A 163 16.17 -29.78 5.42
C CYS A 163 15.70 -31.09 4.73
N PRO A 164 16.40 -32.23 4.87
CA PRO A 164 16.01 -33.50 4.25
C PRO A 164 14.67 -34.06 4.77
N SER A 165 14.26 -33.64 5.97
CA SER A 165 13.05 -34.13 6.63
C SER A 165 11.84 -33.22 6.39
N CYS A 166 11.99 -31.90 6.61
CA CYS A 166 10.86 -30.96 6.56
C CYS A 166 10.98 -29.87 5.49
N HIS A 167 12.06 -29.87 4.69
CA HIS A 167 12.28 -28.98 3.55
C HIS A 167 12.40 -27.48 3.87
N VAL A 168 12.40 -27.08 5.14
CA VAL A 168 12.69 -25.69 5.52
C VAL A 168 14.12 -25.31 5.10
N ALA A 169 14.32 -24.09 4.61
CA ALA A 169 15.64 -23.58 4.26
C ALA A 169 16.50 -23.40 5.52
N ILE A 170 17.74 -23.92 5.49
CA ILE A 170 18.71 -23.86 6.57
C ILE A 170 19.97 -23.18 6.03
N GLU A 171 20.45 -22.15 6.72
CA GLU A 171 21.73 -21.49 6.47
C GLU A 171 22.85 -22.21 7.23
N LYS A 172 24.04 -22.34 6.63
CA LYS A 172 25.20 -22.96 7.30
C LYS A 172 25.77 -22.04 8.38
N ASN A 173 25.60 -22.38 9.65
CA ASN A 173 26.08 -21.59 10.79
C ASN A 173 27.53 -21.93 11.22
N GLY A 174 28.47 -22.01 10.27
CA GLY A 174 29.91 -22.20 10.54
C GLY A 174 30.51 -23.53 10.05
N GLY A 175 31.74 -23.83 10.49
CA GLY A 175 32.61 -24.88 9.92
C GLY A 175 32.22 -26.35 10.19
N CYS A 176 31.18 -26.62 10.97
CA CYS A 176 30.75 -28.00 11.25
C CYS A 176 29.76 -28.48 10.17
N ASN A 177 29.97 -29.70 9.66
CA ASN A 177 29.05 -30.31 8.69
C ASN A 177 27.90 -31.10 9.37
N HIS A 178 27.91 -31.27 10.70
CA HIS A 178 26.78 -31.79 11.47
C HIS A 178 25.77 -30.66 11.73
N MET A 179 24.58 -30.79 11.13
CA MET A 179 23.53 -29.79 11.17
C MET A 179 22.31 -30.31 11.89
N THR A 180 21.66 -29.46 12.68
CA THR A 180 20.38 -29.76 13.34
C THR A 180 19.33 -28.79 12.85
N CYS A 181 18.24 -29.29 12.27
CA CYS A 181 17.14 -28.46 11.80
C CYS A 181 16.40 -27.81 12.99
N ARG A 182 16.23 -26.48 13.00
CA ARG A 182 15.49 -25.79 14.08
C ARG A 182 13.99 -26.07 14.10
N GLY A 183 13.40 -26.42 12.94
CA GLY A 183 11.96 -26.69 12.82
C GLY A 183 11.54 -28.10 13.26
N CYS A 184 12.23 -29.14 12.80
CA CYS A 184 11.90 -30.53 13.10
C CYS A 184 12.95 -31.29 13.94
N HIS A 185 14.02 -30.62 14.37
CA HIS A 185 15.13 -31.19 15.14
C HIS A 185 15.87 -32.35 14.47
N TYR A 186 15.67 -32.57 13.16
CA TYR A 186 16.37 -33.59 12.40
C TYR A 186 17.85 -33.25 12.27
N GLU A 187 18.71 -34.22 12.60
CA GLU A 187 20.17 -34.12 12.51
C GLU A 187 20.68 -34.74 11.21
N PHE A 188 21.42 -33.97 10.43
CA PHE A 188 21.88 -34.37 9.10
C PHE A 188 23.26 -33.81 8.77
N CYS A 189 23.91 -34.39 7.77
CA CYS A 189 25.18 -33.90 7.25
C CYS A 189 24.96 -32.87 6.14
N TRP A 190 25.61 -31.70 6.23
CA TRP A 190 25.52 -30.63 5.24
C TRP A 190 26.05 -31.02 3.86
N ILE A 191 26.96 -32.00 3.79
CA ILE A 191 27.57 -32.44 2.53
C ILE A 191 26.60 -33.37 1.78
N CYS A 192 26.26 -34.52 2.38
CA CYS A 192 25.48 -35.56 1.71
C CYS A 192 23.96 -35.42 1.90
N MET A 193 23.50 -34.51 2.74
CA MET A 193 22.09 -34.34 3.12
C MET A 193 21.47 -35.59 3.77
N GLY A 194 22.29 -36.57 4.17
CA GLY A 194 21.87 -37.80 4.85
C GLY A 194 21.79 -37.64 6.37
N ARG A 195 21.14 -38.60 7.04
CA ARG A 195 21.04 -38.65 8.51
C ARG A 195 22.43 -38.63 9.15
N TYR A 196 22.61 -37.81 10.18
CA TYR A 196 23.86 -37.81 10.94
C TYR A 196 23.90 -38.98 11.93
N THR A 197 25.07 -39.62 12.03
CA THR A 197 25.35 -40.72 12.98
C THR A 197 26.72 -40.49 13.61
N SER A 198 26.98 -41.03 14.80
CA SER A 198 28.24 -40.84 15.52
C SER A 198 29.50 -41.30 14.76
N GLY A 199 29.35 -42.20 13.79
CA GLY A 199 30.40 -42.67 12.88
C GLY A 199 30.32 -42.10 11.46
N HIS A 200 29.58 -41.01 11.23
CA HIS A 200 29.27 -40.52 9.87
C HIS A 200 30.51 -40.15 9.04
N PHE A 201 31.60 -39.73 9.69
CA PHE A 201 32.89 -39.42 9.08
C PHE A 201 33.98 -40.47 9.40
N GLY A 202 33.61 -41.63 9.95
CA GLY A 202 34.53 -42.69 10.36
C GLY A 202 35.08 -43.55 9.20
N ASP A 203 36.17 -44.27 9.49
CA ASP A 203 37.19 -44.79 8.57
C ASP A 203 36.72 -45.56 7.32
N ALA A 204 37.52 -45.39 6.27
CA ALA A 204 37.31 -45.68 4.85
C ALA A 204 37.07 -47.15 4.41
N TYR A 205 36.62 -48.04 5.29
CA TYR A 205 36.44 -49.47 4.98
C TYR A 205 35.00 -49.99 5.03
N SER A 206 34.03 -49.12 5.30
CA SER A 206 32.60 -49.46 5.19
C SER A 206 31.96 -48.58 4.12
N SER A 207 31.42 -49.22 3.10
CA SER A 207 30.70 -48.65 1.97
C SER A 207 29.63 -47.63 2.43
N GLY A 208 29.98 -46.34 2.44
CA GLY A 208 29.07 -45.25 2.81
C GLY A 208 29.68 -44.03 3.50
N SER A 209 31.00 -43.96 3.72
CA SER A 209 31.63 -42.83 4.43
C SER A 209 31.51 -41.51 3.65
N CYS A 210 30.84 -40.52 4.24
CA CYS A 210 30.72 -39.17 3.69
C CYS A 210 32.11 -38.50 3.72
N PRO A 211 32.66 -38.01 2.59
CA PRO A 211 33.99 -37.44 2.56
C PRO A 211 34.02 -36.17 3.42
N GLN A 212 34.81 -36.20 4.51
CA GLN A 212 35.08 -35.04 5.32
C GLN A 212 36.08 -34.16 4.55
N TYR A 213 35.58 -33.27 3.70
CA TYR A 213 36.42 -32.22 3.15
C TYR A 213 36.76 -31.22 4.25
N SER A 214 38.05 -31.10 4.55
CA SER A 214 38.68 -30.10 5.41
C SER A 214 38.43 -28.68 4.91
#